data_AF-A0A1Z8Q0F1-F1
#
_entry.id   AF-A0A1Z8Q0F1-F1
#
_cell.length_a   1.000
_cell.length_b   1.000
_cell.length_c   1.000
_cell.angle_alpha   90.00
_cell.angle_beta   90.00
_cell.angle_gamma   90.00
#
_symmetry.space_group_name_H-M   'P 1'
#
loop_
_entity.id
_entity.type
_entity.pdbx_description
1 polymer ?
#
loop_
_entity_poly.entity_id
_entity_poly.type
_entity_poly.pdbx_seq_one_letter_code
_entity_poly.pdbx_strand_id
1 'polypeptide(L)'
;MKLRFAGVLSLVCALSLTACGGGSIFKDEVPPLKGERISILELQRILEPDDKVLDDMGLVTPKMWKNDFWPQSGGYPNHAMQNLVLSEGEVERIWSADIGQGSKDGLPLTAQPVLVDGFIYTLDTDGRLSAFELDKGKRVWDVDVSNAKEDDPVISGGLAFAHNLLFVTNGYSEVLAVSPENGDVVWRQTIPAPSRAAPTVMNERVFVTTLDSRLLALNVSDGSVLWDYTGINEDSALIGAASAAANNDIVVPVFSSGEVTALRVENGSVAWSDSLASIRGFGGLSAISDIKALPVLDKGIVIAIGFGGRMVAIDERSGARIWSREIGGVETPWVAGNHVFVISSENQLIALGRDTGAIRWIKELPRYEDEELLILSGPIFAGGRLMLFSNKGLVFEFDPETGEMLRQWDSGHEVLISPIVAGGRLYLLDEDGTLSAYQ
;
A
#
# COMPACT_ATOMS: atom_id res chain seq x y z
N MET A 1 -4.19 -87.86 8.58
CA MET A 1 -5.51 -88.22 9.16
C MET A 1 -5.27 -88.90 10.50
N LYS A 2 -5.98 -88.48 11.56
CA LYS A 2 -5.75 -88.73 13.02
C LYS A 2 -4.66 -87.86 13.66
N LEU A 3 -4.76 -87.35 14.89
CA LEU A 3 -5.85 -87.01 15.83
C LEU A 3 -5.12 -86.46 17.09
N ARG A 4 -5.57 -85.32 17.66
CA ARG A 4 -5.50 -84.87 19.09
C ARG A 4 -4.10 -84.85 19.79
N PHE A 5 -3.76 -83.94 20.71
CA PHE A 5 -4.43 -83.61 21.98
C PHE A 5 -3.78 -82.36 22.60
N ALA A 6 -4.59 -81.55 23.27
CA ALA A 6 -4.21 -80.64 24.37
C ALA A 6 -3.48 -81.44 25.48
N GLY A 7 -2.65 -80.92 26.37
CA GLY A 7 -2.34 -79.58 26.86
C GLY A 7 -1.67 -79.78 28.23
N VAL A 8 -1.44 -78.68 28.95
CA VAL A 8 -1.11 -78.62 30.40
C VAL A 8 0.38 -78.79 30.75
N LEU A 9 1.06 -77.76 31.25
CA LEU A 9 1.21 -77.45 32.68
C LEU A 9 2.27 -76.33 32.90
N SER A 10 2.04 -75.54 33.94
CA SER A 10 2.77 -74.36 34.40
C SER A 10 4.21 -74.57 34.89
N LEU A 11 4.92 -73.43 34.87
CA LEU A 11 5.71 -72.81 35.96
C LEU A 11 7.25 -72.91 35.91
N VAL A 12 7.86 -71.74 36.14
CA VAL A 12 9.15 -71.43 36.82
C VAL A 12 10.29 -70.81 35.97
N CYS A 13 10.44 -69.50 36.18
CA CYS A 13 11.63 -68.66 36.42
C CYS A 13 12.82 -68.49 35.43
N ALA A 14 13.20 -67.21 35.36
CA ALA A 14 14.56 -66.62 35.40
C ALA A 14 15.22 -66.17 34.08
N LEU A 15 15.19 -64.84 33.89
CA LEU A 15 16.31 -63.94 33.57
C LEU A 15 17.47 -64.50 32.71
N SER A 16 17.59 -63.98 31.49
CA SER A 16 18.90 -63.60 30.92
C SER A 16 18.71 -62.62 29.75
N LEU A 17 18.96 -61.33 30.04
CA LEU A 17 19.27 -60.30 29.06
C LEU A 17 20.74 -60.44 28.68
N THR A 18 21.03 -60.61 27.39
CA THR A 18 22.28 -60.38 26.62
C THR A 18 22.13 -61.19 25.32
N ALA A 19 22.60 -60.83 24.13
CA ALA A 19 23.20 -59.67 23.50
C ALA A 19 23.25 -60.02 21.98
N CYS A 20 23.75 -59.10 21.14
CA CYS A 20 23.89 -59.14 19.68
C CYS A 20 22.65 -58.61 18.93
N GLY A 21 22.62 -57.40 18.35
CA GLY A 21 23.70 -56.56 17.82
C GLY A 21 23.84 -56.80 16.32
N GLY A 22 23.14 -56.01 15.51
CA GLY A 22 23.26 -56.05 14.04
C GLY A 22 22.24 -55.18 13.29
N GLY A 23 22.70 -54.03 12.81
CA GLY A 23 22.24 -53.43 11.55
C GLY A 23 21.06 -52.44 11.60
N SER A 24 21.35 -51.16 11.85
CA SER A 24 20.56 -50.05 11.29
C SER A 24 21.43 -49.31 10.28
N ILE A 25 21.07 -49.49 9.01
CA ILE A 25 21.54 -48.74 7.85
C ILE A 25 20.97 -47.31 7.98
N PHE A 26 21.77 -46.29 7.65
CA PHE A 26 21.48 -44.84 7.76
C PHE A 26 21.74 -44.16 9.11
N LYS A 27 23.01 -43.85 9.40
CA LYS A 27 23.43 -42.66 10.16
C LYS A 27 24.92 -42.39 9.97
N ASP A 28 25.28 -41.81 8.82
CA ASP A 28 26.57 -41.13 8.68
C ASP A 28 26.34 -39.64 8.91
N GLU A 29 26.47 -39.20 10.16
CA GLU A 29 26.59 -37.78 10.50
C GLU A 29 28.00 -37.33 10.08
N VAL A 30 28.08 -36.57 8.98
CA VAL A 30 29.32 -35.91 8.54
C VAL A 30 29.77 -34.96 9.65
N PRO A 31 31.02 -35.06 10.16
CA PRO A 31 31.48 -34.20 11.24
C PRO A 31 31.46 -32.73 10.80
N PRO A 32 30.99 -31.80 11.66
CA PRO A 32 30.94 -30.39 11.31
C PRO A 32 32.36 -29.87 11.05
N LEU A 33 32.51 -29.14 9.94
CA LEU A 33 33.76 -28.46 9.59
C LEU A 33 34.17 -27.53 10.73
N LYS A 34 35.46 -27.56 11.10
CA LYS A 34 36.01 -26.63 12.09
C LYS A 34 36.17 -25.25 11.45
N GLY A 35 35.38 -24.29 11.90
CA GLY A 35 35.43 -22.89 11.49
C GLY A 35 34.25 -22.13 12.11
N GLU A 36 34.37 -20.82 12.24
CA GLU A 36 33.24 -19.97 12.59
C GLU A 36 32.28 -19.97 11.40
N ARG A 37 31.03 -20.38 11.64
CA ARG A 37 29.99 -20.34 10.60
C ARG A 37 29.57 -18.90 10.41
N ILE A 38 30.07 -18.25 9.37
CA ILE A 38 29.54 -16.98 8.91
C ILE A 38 28.30 -17.29 8.09
N SER A 39 27.14 -16.76 8.49
CA SER A 39 25.90 -16.96 7.74
C SER A 39 25.98 -16.18 6.43
N ILE A 40 25.72 -16.83 5.28
CA ILE A 40 25.64 -16.12 4.00
C ILE A 40 24.38 -15.22 3.93
N LEU A 41 23.42 -15.41 4.86
CA LEU A 41 22.26 -14.52 5.04
C LEU A 41 22.61 -13.21 5.77
N GLU A 42 23.80 -13.09 6.38
CA GLU A 42 24.26 -11.86 7.06
C GLU A 42 24.86 -10.83 6.09
N LEU A 43 24.72 -11.02 4.77
CA LEU A 43 24.88 -9.95 3.80
C LEU A 43 23.58 -9.15 3.60
N GLN A 44 22.71 -9.08 4.62
CA GLN A 44 21.84 -7.91 4.78
C GLN A 44 22.78 -6.72 5.02
N ARG A 45 23.00 -5.90 4.00
CA ARG A 45 23.59 -4.58 4.21
C ARG A 45 22.66 -3.84 5.15
N ILE A 46 23.08 -3.69 6.40
CA ILE A 46 22.46 -2.75 7.33
C ILE A 46 22.47 -1.42 6.61
N LEU A 47 21.28 -0.87 6.36
CA LEU A 47 21.16 0.48 5.85
C LEU A 47 21.77 1.38 6.93
N GLU A 48 22.74 2.19 6.55
CA GLU A 48 23.37 3.17 7.41
C GLU A 48 23.06 4.56 6.86
N PRO A 49 22.84 5.57 7.72
CA PRO A 49 22.82 6.95 7.27
C PRO A 49 24.06 7.28 6.46
N ASP A 50 23.89 7.95 5.33
CA ASP A 50 25.00 8.45 4.53
C ASP A 50 25.75 9.54 5.33
N ASP A 51 27.07 9.71 5.11
CA ASP A 51 27.96 10.59 5.89
C ASP A 51 27.36 11.96 6.26
N LYS A 52 27.86 12.55 7.38
CA LYS A 52 27.47 13.84 8.01
C LYS A 52 27.31 15.07 7.10
N VAL A 53 27.64 15.01 5.81
CA VAL A 53 27.42 16.08 4.83
C VAL A 53 25.92 16.42 4.70
N LEU A 54 25.01 15.49 5.03
CA LEU A 54 23.56 15.74 5.08
C LEU A 54 23.11 16.53 6.31
N ASP A 55 23.85 16.47 7.42
CA ASP A 55 23.57 17.29 8.60
C ASP A 55 23.74 18.78 8.25
N ASP A 56 24.76 19.11 7.44
CA ASP A 56 25.09 20.48 7.03
C ASP A 56 24.07 21.09 6.05
N MET A 57 23.32 20.27 5.29
CA MET A 57 22.29 20.75 4.35
C MET A 57 20.94 21.05 5.03
N GLY A 58 20.69 20.50 6.22
CA GLY A 58 19.45 20.67 6.97
C GLY A 58 18.20 20.01 6.33
N LEU A 59 17.23 19.64 7.15
CA LEU A 59 15.90 19.25 6.67
C LEU A 59 15.12 20.52 6.30
N VAL A 60 14.87 20.77 5.01
CA VAL A 60 13.98 21.87 4.61
C VAL A 60 12.56 21.33 4.57
N THR A 61 11.86 21.40 5.69
CA THR A 61 10.42 21.13 5.72
C THR A 61 9.69 22.27 5.02
N PRO A 62 8.78 21.97 4.08
CA PRO A 62 7.92 23.00 3.53
C PRO A 62 7.02 23.54 4.65
N LYS A 63 6.64 24.81 4.53
CA LYS A 63 5.61 25.39 5.41
C LYS A 63 4.33 24.56 5.30
N MET A 64 3.62 24.44 6.41
CA MET A 64 2.29 23.83 6.41
C MET A 64 1.39 24.57 5.42
N TRP A 65 0.68 23.81 4.59
CA TRP A 65 -0.32 24.36 3.68
C TRP A 65 -1.70 23.77 3.96
N LYS A 66 -2.72 24.61 3.79
CA LYS A 66 -4.11 24.22 4.03
C LYS A 66 -4.62 23.46 2.81
N ASN A 67 -4.74 22.16 2.95
CA ASN A 67 -5.39 21.31 1.96
C ASN A 67 -6.87 21.21 2.29
N ASP A 68 -7.76 21.73 1.46
CA ASP A 68 -9.21 21.68 1.69
C ASP A 68 -9.87 20.45 1.06
N PHE A 69 -9.15 19.73 0.19
CA PHE A 69 -9.72 18.64 -0.61
C PHE A 69 -8.82 17.39 -0.61
N TRP A 70 -9.42 16.24 -0.73
CA TRP A 70 -8.75 14.96 -0.99
C TRP A 70 -9.50 14.25 -2.13
N PRO A 71 -9.43 14.77 -3.37
CA PRO A 71 -10.29 14.30 -4.44
C PRO A 71 -10.00 12.86 -4.88
N GLN A 72 -8.81 12.31 -4.67
CA GLN A 72 -8.42 11.00 -5.20
C GLN A 72 -7.49 10.27 -4.23
N SER A 73 -7.22 8.99 -4.47
CA SER A 73 -6.21 8.23 -3.72
C SER A 73 -4.87 8.96 -3.73
N GLY A 74 -4.21 9.09 -2.57
CA GLY A 74 -2.98 9.89 -2.44
C GLY A 74 -3.18 11.42 -2.50
N GLY A 75 -4.44 11.89 -2.45
CA GLY A 75 -4.82 13.29 -2.38
C GLY A 75 -5.06 13.90 -3.76
N TYR A 76 -4.02 14.07 -4.56
CA TYR A 76 -4.08 14.59 -5.93
C TYR A 76 -3.39 13.63 -6.89
N PRO A 77 -3.59 13.77 -8.22
CA PRO A 77 -3.01 12.83 -9.20
C PRO A 77 -1.49 12.66 -9.14
N ASN A 78 -0.75 13.61 -8.55
CA ASN A 78 0.71 13.51 -8.41
C ASN A 78 1.17 12.83 -7.11
N HIS A 79 0.24 12.54 -6.18
CA HIS A 79 0.48 11.92 -4.88
C HIS A 79 1.49 12.65 -3.98
N ALA A 80 1.74 13.94 -4.21
CA ALA A 80 2.76 14.72 -3.50
C ALA A 80 2.10 15.77 -2.56
N MET A 81 1.81 15.35 -1.32
CA MET A 81 1.02 16.14 -0.37
C MET A 81 1.80 17.13 0.50
N GLN A 82 3.14 17.07 0.52
CA GLN A 82 3.99 18.01 1.28
C GLN A 82 3.63 18.04 2.79
N ASN A 83 3.71 19.20 3.46
CA ASN A 83 3.39 19.34 4.89
C ASN A 83 1.97 19.87 5.07
N LEU A 84 1.04 19.03 5.53
CA LEU A 84 -0.37 19.41 5.67
C LEU A 84 -0.63 20.13 6.99
N VAL A 85 -1.56 21.10 6.97
CA VAL A 85 -2.08 21.69 8.22
C VAL A 85 -2.85 20.63 9.00
N LEU A 86 -2.49 20.45 10.27
CA LEU A 86 -3.21 19.70 11.31
C LEU A 86 -2.84 20.34 12.66
N SER A 87 -3.67 20.15 13.70
CA SER A 87 -3.34 20.57 15.06
C SER A 87 -1.96 20.01 15.47
N GLU A 88 -1.09 20.86 16.00
CA GLU A 88 0.23 20.46 16.53
C GLU A 88 0.12 19.63 17.84
N GLY A 89 -1.05 19.69 18.50
CA GLY A 89 -1.29 19.04 19.79
C GLY A 89 -1.94 17.65 19.70
N GLU A 90 -2.63 17.27 20.78
CA GLU A 90 -3.56 16.14 20.76
C GLU A 90 -4.71 16.44 19.79
N VAL A 91 -5.11 15.42 19.04
CA VAL A 91 -6.28 15.47 18.16
C VAL A 91 -7.38 14.66 18.83
N GLU A 92 -8.57 15.23 18.92
CA GLU A 92 -9.72 14.57 19.55
C GLU A 92 -10.76 14.18 18.49
N ARG A 93 -11.42 13.05 18.71
CA ARG A 93 -12.49 12.61 17.81
C ARG A 93 -13.69 13.55 17.90
N ILE A 94 -14.06 14.16 16.78
CA ILE A 94 -15.21 15.07 16.65
C ILE A 94 -16.50 14.36 16.27
N TRP A 95 -16.43 13.34 15.41
CA TRP A 95 -17.56 12.49 15.04
C TRP A 95 -17.08 11.14 14.51
N SER A 96 -17.99 10.16 14.49
CA SER A 96 -17.82 8.90 13.76
C SER A 96 -19.08 8.54 12.98
N ALA A 97 -18.92 7.78 11.91
CA ALA A 97 -19.97 7.34 11.00
C ALA A 97 -19.72 5.91 10.55
N ASP A 98 -20.77 5.12 10.40
CA ASP A 98 -20.73 3.78 9.82
C ASP A 98 -20.85 3.90 8.30
N ILE A 99 -19.85 3.38 7.57
CA ILE A 99 -19.82 3.41 6.10
C ILE A 99 -20.57 2.24 5.45
N GLY A 100 -21.00 1.26 6.24
CA GLY A 100 -21.47 -0.03 5.78
C GLY A 100 -20.45 -1.12 6.12
N GLN A 101 -20.22 -2.03 5.19
CA GLN A 101 -19.42 -3.21 5.46
C GLN A 101 -17.91 -2.94 5.36
N GLY A 102 -17.20 -3.05 6.50
CA GLY A 102 -15.74 -3.09 6.53
C GLY A 102 -15.13 -4.37 5.93
N SER A 103 -13.87 -4.65 6.24
CA SER A 103 -13.18 -5.91 5.93
C SER A 103 -14.00 -7.13 6.39
N LYS A 104 -14.12 -8.16 5.54
CA LYS A 104 -14.81 -9.43 5.87
C LYS A 104 -14.25 -10.61 5.10
N ASP A 105 -14.21 -11.81 5.68
CA ASP A 105 -13.98 -13.10 5.00
C ASP A 105 -12.99 -13.08 3.81
N GLY A 106 -11.78 -12.54 4.00
CA GLY A 106 -10.74 -12.48 2.96
C GLY A 106 -10.87 -11.34 1.93
N LEU A 107 -11.85 -10.46 2.11
CA LEU A 107 -12.07 -9.23 1.35
C LEU A 107 -11.63 -8.02 2.20
N PRO A 108 -10.43 -7.49 1.96
CA PRO A 108 -9.98 -6.30 2.68
C PRO A 108 -10.74 -5.05 2.22
N LEU A 109 -11.02 -4.15 3.16
CA LEU A 109 -11.38 -2.77 2.85
C LEU A 109 -10.14 -2.08 2.28
N THR A 110 -10.23 -1.58 1.04
CA THR A 110 -9.07 -1.00 0.32
C THR A 110 -9.32 0.39 -0.23
N ALA A 111 -10.57 0.83 -0.30
CA ALA A 111 -10.93 2.11 -0.90
C ALA A 111 -10.64 3.27 0.08
N GLN A 112 -9.66 4.10 -0.26
CA GLN A 112 -9.41 5.35 0.47
C GLN A 112 -10.61 6.32 0.27
N PRO A 113 -11.11 6.96 1.35
CA PRO A 113 -12.14 7.99 1.23
C PRO A 113 -11.68 9.17 0.37
N VAL A 114 -12.63 9.80 -0.32
CA VAL A 114 -12.39 11.07 -1.03
C VAL A 114 -13.21 12.18 -0.40
N LEU A 115 -12.64 13.38 -0.29
CA LEU A 115 -13.23 14.51 0.42
C LEU A 115 -13.24 15.73 -0.49
N VAL A 116 -14.43 16.20 -0.89
CA VAL A 116 -14.58 17.38 -1.74
C VAL A 116 -15.85 18.13 -1.37
N ASP A 117 -15.83 19.46 -1.48
CA ASP A 117 -17.00 20.34 -1.36
C ASP A 117 -17.88 20.12 -0.12
N GLY A 118 -17.26 19.81 1.03
CA GLY A 118 -17.97 19.62 2.31
C GLY A 118 -18.60 18.23 2.47
N PHE A 119 -18.23 17.28 1.61
CA PHE A 119 -18.62 15.87 1.72
C PHE A 119 -17.40 14.96 1.77
N ILE A 120 -17.58 13.82 2.43
CA ILE A 120 -16.66 12.68 2.36
C ILE A 120 -17.41 11.49 1.75
N TYR A 121 -16.79 10.86 0.78
CA TYR A 121 -17.34 9.74 0.03
C TYR A 121 -16.51 8.48 0.32
N THR A 122 -17.20 7.37 0.54
CA THR A 122 -16.58 6.09 0.89
C THR A 122 -17.18 4.96 0.07
N LEU A 123 -16.40 3.89 -0.10
CA LEU A 123 -16.81 2.67 -0.78
C LEU A 123 -16.53 1.49 0.14
N ASP A 124 -17.58 0.79 0.53
CA ASP A 124 -17.48 -0.37 1.43
C ASP A 124 -17.16 -1.67 0.64
N THR A 125 -16.94 -2.78 1.34
CA THR A 125 -16.58 -4.06 0.69
C THR A 125 -17.76 -4.77 0.01
N ASP A 126 -18.99 -4.30 0.23
CA ASP A 126 -20.20 -4.76 -0.47
C ASP A 126 -20.52 -3.93 -1.72
N GLY A 127 -19.66 -2.98 -2.07
CA GLY A 127 -19.88 -2.11 -3.22
C GLY A 127 -20.91 -1.02 -2.95
N ARG A 128 -21.14 -0.63 -1.69
CA ARG A 128 -21.96 0.52 -1.34
C ARG A 128 -21.12 1.79 -1.36
N LEU A 129 -21.46 2.68 -2.29
CA LEU A 129 -20.93 4.04 -2.34
C LEU A 129 -21.80 4.94 -1.45
N SER A 130 -21.20 5.61 -0.48
CA SER A 130 -21.90 6.47 0.48
C SER A 130 -21.32 7.88 0.49
N ALA A 131 -22.15 8.88 0.76
CA ALA A 131 -21.74 10.27 0.98
C ALA A 131 -22.13 10.75 2.38
N PHE A 132 -21.23 11.47 3.05
CA PHE A 132 -21.43 12.00 4.39
C PHE A 132 -21.14 13.49 4.47
N GLU A 133 -21.93 14.23 5.25
CA GLU A 133 -21.67 15.64 5.59
C GLU A 133 -20.37 15.75 6.40
N LEU A 134 -19.42 16.58 5.97
CA LEU A 134 -18.09 16.70 6.57
C LEU A 134 -18.09 17.13 8.05
N ASP A 135 -19.07 17.95 8.44
CA ASP A 135 -19.10 18.54 9.79
C ASP A 135 -19.73 17.62 10.84
N LYS A 136 -20.57 16.68 10.43
CA LYS A 136 -21.37 15.85 11.35
C LYS A 136 -21.18 14.36 11.14
N GLY A 137 -20.55 13.93 10.05
CA GLY A 137 -20.50 12.52 9.65
C GLY A 137 -21.88 11.94 9.32
N LYS A 138 -22.88 12.79 9.03
CA LYS A 138 -24.23 12.31 8.73
C LYS A 138 -24.28 11.81 7.29
N ARG A 139 -24.69 10.56 7.08
CA ARG A 139 -24.95 10.02 5.74
C ARG A 139 -26.06 10.80 5.03
N VAL A 140 -25.78 11.23 3.80
CA VAL A 140 -26.69 11.99 2.93
C VAL A 140 -27.41 11.04 1.98
N TRP A 141 -26.65 10.16 1.32
CA TRP A 141 -27.15 9.14 0.42
C TRP A 141 -26.19 7.94 0.42
N ASP A 142 -26.69 6.78 -0.01
CA ASP A 142 -25.90 5.63 -0.42
C ASP A 142 -26.52 4.93 -1.62
N VAL A 143 -25.70 4.31 -2.44
CA VAL A 143 -26.08 3.59 -3.65
C VAL A 143 -25.22 2.34 -3.82
N ASP A 144 -25.83 1.28 -4.34
CA ASP A 144 -25.12 0.05 -4.70
C ASP A 144 -24.48 0.21 -6.10
N VAL A 145 -23.15 0.19 -6.13
CA VAL A 145 -22.35 0.28 -7.36
C VAL A 145 -21.73 -1.07 -7.76
N SER A 146 -22.15 -2.16 -7.11
CA SER A 146 -21.81 -3.53 -7.50
C SER A 146 -22.41 -3.89 -8.88
N ASN A 147 -22.15 -5.12 -9.32
CA ASN A 147 -22.81 -5.71 -10.48
C ASN A 147 -23.86 -6.71 -10.02
N ALA A 148 -25.14 -6.33 -10.10
CA ALA A 148 -26.27 -7.15 -9.66
C ALA A 148 -26.45 -8.49 -10.41
N LYS A 149 -25.61 -8.80 -11.42
CA LYS A 149 -25.60 -10.08 -12.14
C LYS A 149 -24.49 -11.03 -11.67
N GLU A 150 -23.58 -10.53 -10.83
CA GLU A 150 -22.44 -11.28 -10.31
C GLU A 150 -22.68 -11.51 -8.82
N ASP A 151 -22.68 -12.77 -8.39
CA ASP A 151 -22.91 -13.13 -6.99
C ASP A 151 -21.60 -13.24 -6.20
N ASP A 152 -20.45 -13.31 -6.89
CA ASP A 152 -19.15 -13.45 -6.26
C ASP A 152 -18.68 -12.10 -5.70
N PRO A 153 -18.23 -12.05 -4.43
CA PRO A 153 -17.71 -10.81 -3.89
C PRO A 153 -16.33 -10.51 -4.47
N VAL A 154 -16.07 -9.23 -4.72
CA VAL A 154 -14.81 -8.76 -5.33
C VAL A 154 -14.19 -7.66 -4.49
N ILE A 155 -12.88 -7.50 -4.64
CA ILE A 155 -12.16 -6.35 -4.06
C ILE A 155 -12.39 -5.15 -4.98
N SER A 156 -12.97 -4.09 -4.44
CA SER A 156 -13.13 -2.81 -5.13
C SER A 156 -11.79 -2.09 -5.29
N GLY A 157 -11.69 -1.19 -6.27
CA GLY A 157 -10.46 -0.42 -6.50
C GLY A 157 -10.42 0.92 -5.77
N GLY A 158 -11.58 1.59 -5.61
CA GLY A 158 -11.68 2.87 -4.91
C GLY A 158 -12.35 3.98 -5.71
N LEU A 159 -12.06 5.23 -5.31
CA LEU A 159 -12.80 6.42 -5.69
C LEU A 159 -11.88 7.54 -6.19
N ALA A 160 -12.41 8.37 -7.09
CA ALA A 160 -11.87 9.68 -7.42
C ALA A 160 -12.98 10.68 -7.71
N PHE A 161 -12.76 11.95 -7.41
CA PHE A 161 -13.65 13.04 -7.72
C PHE A 161 -12.98 14.02 -8.70
N ALA A 162 -13.67 14.31 -9.80
CA ALA A 162 -13.30 15.39 -10.71
C ALA A 162 -14.49 15.74 -11.60
N HIS A 163 -14.51 16.95 -12.18
CA HIS A 163 -15.57 17.36 -13.12
C HIS A 163 -16.99 17.18 -12.56
N ASN A 164 -17.17 17.36 -11.25
CA ASN A 164 -18.43 17.13 -10.53
C ASN A 164 -19.00 15.70 -10.70
N LEU A 165 -18.10 14.72 -10.81
CA LEU A 165 -18.41 13.30 -10.91
C LEU A 165 -17.51 12.51 -9.94
N LEU A 166 -18.09 11.48 -9.35
CA LEU A 166 -17.37 10.43 -8.63
C LEU A 166 -17.09 9.27 -9.59
N PHE A 167 -15.82 8.96 -9.79
CA PHE A 167 -15.38 7.80 -10.56
C PHE A 167 -15.14 6.64 -9.62
N VAL A 168 -15.68 5.47 -9.97
CA VAL A 168 -15.60 4.26 -9.15
C VAL A 168 -15.08 3.09 -9.98
N THR A 169 -14.06 2.41 -9.47
CA THR A 169 -13.66 1.08 -9.93
C THR A 169 -14.22 0.07 -8.94
N ASN A 170 -15.24 -0.69 -9.34
CA ASN A 170 -16.03 -1.53 -8.42
C ASN A 170 -15.51 -2.98 -8.28
N GLY A 171 -14.42 -3.34 -8.95
CA GLY A 171 -13.86 -4.70 -8.95
C GLY A 171 -14.53 -5.69 -9.91
N TYR A 172 -15.70 -5.37 -10.48
CA TYR A 172 -16.45 -6.22 -11.42
C TYR A 172 -16.05 -6.01 -12.90
N SER A 173 -14.82 -5.60 -13.16
CA SER A 173 -14.37 -5.14 -14.49
C SER A 173 -15.23 -3.99 -15.03
N GLU A 174 -15.62 -3.06 -14.16
CA GLU A 174 -16.37 -1.87 -14.52
C GLU A 174 -15.77 -0.60 -13.92
N VAL A 175 -15.95 0.49 -14.66
CA VAL A 175 -15.71 1.86 -14.21
C VAL A 175 -17.04 2.59 -14.31
N LEU A 176 -17.39 3.33 -13.27
CA LEU A 176 -18.63 4.09 -13.21
C LEU A 176 -18.30 5.56 -13.01
N ALA A 177 -19.11 6.45 -13.58
CA ALA A 177 -19.23 7.82 -13.11
C ALA A 177 -20.58 7.99 -12.41
N VAL A 178 -20.54 8.61 -11.24
CA VAL A 178 -21.66 8.77 -10.34
C VAL A 178 -21.82 10.25 -9.98
N SER A 179 -23.07 10.71 -9.94
CA SER A 179 -23.41 12.05 -9.50
C SER A 179 -23.16 12.20 -7.99
N PRO A 180 -22.34 13.17 -7.56
CA PRO A 180 -22.09 13.42 -6.14
C PRO A 180 -23.33 13.95 -5.38
N GLU A 181 -24.33 14.47 -6.11
CA GLU A 181 -25.53 15.07 -5.50
C GLU A 181 -26.49 14.02 -4.95
N ASN A 182 -26.59 12.86 -5.61
CA ASN A 182 -27.64 11.89 -5.32
C ASN A 182 -27.23 10.41 -5.51
N GLY A 183 -26.01 10.13 -5.97
CA GLY A 183 -25.55 8.76 -6.22
C GLY A 183 -26.02 8.17 -7.55
N ASP A 184 -26.65 8.94 -8.44
CA ASP A 184 -27.09 8.42 -9.74
C ASP A 184 -25.90 8.08 -10.64
N VAL A 185 -25.90 6.88 -11.23
CA VAL A 185 -24.89 6.46 -12.22
C VAL A 185 -25.12 7.23 -13.52
N VAL A 186 -24.18 8.10 -13.88
CA VAL A 186 -24.18 8.90 -15.11
C VAL A 186 -23.79 8.04 -16.31
N TRP A 187 -22.72 7.26 -16.15
CA TRP A 187 -22.30 6.26 -17.13
C TRP A 187 -21.62 5.07 -16.45
N ARG A 188 -21.60 3.94 -17.14
CA ARG A 188 -20.95 2.69 -16.73
C ARG A 188 -20.23 2.09 -17.93
N GLN A 189 -18.94 1.83 -17.78
CA GLN A 189 -18.07 1.29 -18.81
C GLN A 189 -17.50 -0.05 -18.36
N THR A 190 -17.68 -1.08 -19.18
CA THR A 190 -16.98 -2.37 -19.00
C THR A 190 -15.54 -2.25 -19.48
N ILE A 191 -14.60 -2.72 -18.66
CA ILE A 191 -13.16 -2.77 -18.93
C ILE A 191 -12.70 -4.22 -19.12
N PRO A 192 -11.55 -4.47 -19.78
CA PRO A 192 -11.14 -5.82 -20.17
C PRO A 192 -10.81 -6.76 -19.00
N ALA A 193 -10.50 -6.22 -17.83
CA ALA A 193 -10.19 -6.97 -16.62
C ALA A 193 -10.55 -6.15 -15.37
N PRO A 194 -10.69 -6.78 -14.19
CA PRO A 194 -10.94 -6.09 -12.94
C PRO A 194 -9.87 -5.03 -12.62
N SER A 195 -10.28 -3.94 -11.97
CA SER A 195 -9.38 -2.97 -11.35
C SER A 195 -9.51 -3.05 -9.83
N ARG A 196 -8.37 -3.16 -9.15
CA ARG A 196 -8.23 -3.02 -7.68
C ARG A 196 -7.48 -1.74 -7.29
N ALA A 197 -7.25 -0.83 -8.25
CA ALA A 197 -6.69 0.49 -8.02
C ALA A 197 -7.79 1.54 -8.15
N ALA A 198 -7.74 2.57 -7.33
CA ALA A 198 -8.61 3.72 -7.49
C ALA A 198 -8.29 4.40 -8.83
N PRO A 199 -9.28 4.96 -9.53
CA PRO A 199 -9.04 5.72 -10.75
C PRO A 199 -8.22 6.97 -10.46
N THR A 200 -7.35 7.36 -11.38
CA THR A 200 -6.66 8.66 -11.35
C THR A 200 -7.27 9.56 -12.42
N VAL A 201 -7.73 10.75 -12.06
CA VAL A 201 -8.35 11.69 -13.00
C VAL A 201 -7.48 12.92 -13.16
N MET A 202 -7.05 13.19 -14.39
CA MET A 202 -6.29 14.39 -14.73
C MET A 202 -6.78 14.93 -16.06
N ASN A 203 -7.08 16.24 -16.09
CA ASN A 203 -7.77 16.87 -17.21
C ASN A 203 -9.03 16.07 -17.59
N GLU A 204 -9.35 15.92 -18.87
CA GLU A 204 -10.55 15.23 -19.35
C GLU A 204 -10.44 13.69 -19.39
N ARG A 205 -9.51 13.10 -18.61
CA ARG A 205 -9.17 11.67 -18.68
C ARG A 205 -9.23 10.98 -17.33
N VAL A 206 -9.82 9.79 -17.32
CA VAL A 206 -9.83 8.86 -16.19
C VAL A 206 -8.89 7.71 -16.51
N PHE A 207 -7.85 7.54 -15.71
CA PHE A 207 -6.85 6.49 -15.83
C PHE A 207 -7.18 5.33 -14.89
N VAL A 208 -7.22 4.12 -15.43
CA VAL A 208 -7.59 2.91 -14.67
C VAL A 208 -6.58 1.80 -14.95
N THR A 209 -5.95 1.32 -13.88
CA THR A 209 -4.99 0.21 -13.92
C THR A 209 -5.72 -1.10 -13.64
N THR A 210 -5.61 -2.08 -14.53
CA THR A 210 -6.25 -3.39 -14.39
C THR A 210 -5.29 -4.45 -13.84
N LEU A 211 -5.85 -5.54 -13.30
CA LEU A 211 -5.07 -6.67 -12.79
C LEU A 211 -4.28 -7.42 -13.87
N ASP A 212 -4.66 -7.33 -15.15
CA ASP A 212 -3.91 -7.91 -16.27
C ASP A 212 -2.82 -6.97 -16.81
N SER A 213 -2.36 -6.03 -15.97
CA SER A 213 -1.29 -5.08 -16.27
C SER A 213 -1.59 -4.17 -17.47
N ARG A 214 -2.82 -3.64 -17.55
CA ARG A 214 -3.16 -2.58 -18.51
C ARG A 214 -3.42 -1.26 -17.80
N LEU A 215 -3.14 -0.18 -18.51
CA LEU A 215 -3.67 1.15 -18.19
C LEU A 215 -4.66 1.55 -19.27
N LEU A 216 -5.89 1.85 -18.89
CA LEU A 216 -6.86 2.48 -19.79
C LEU A 216 -6.95 3.98 -19.50
N ALA A 217 -7.04 4.79 -20.55
CA ALA A 217 -7.47 6.17 -20.47
C ALA A 217 -8.89 6.30 -21.03
N LEU A 218 -9.82 6.69 -20.19
CA LEU A 218 -11.23 6.88 -20.54
C LEU A 218 -11.56 8.37 -20.60
N ASN A 219 -12.50 8.74 -21.46
CA ASN A 219 -13.07 10.08 -21.47
C ASN A 219 -13.91 10.31 -20.20
N VAL A 220 -13.66 11.42 -19.52
CA VAL A 220 -14.37 11.78 -18.28
C VAL A 220 -15.90 11.90 -18.44
N SER A 221 -16.36 12.29 -19.63
CA SER A 221 -17.77 12.65 -19.88
C SER A 221 -18.66 11.44 -20.18
N ASP A 222 -18.13 10.42 -20.85
CA ASP A 222 -18.92 9.28 -21.35
C ASP A 222 -18.28 7.90 -21.10
N GLY A 223 -17.08 7.85 -20.51
CA GLY A 223 -16.37 6.61 -20.23
C GLY A 223 -15.76 5.93 -21.45
N SER A 224 -15.85 6.51 -22.65
CA SER A 224 -15.27 5.92 -23.86
C SER A 224 -13.76 5.76 -23.75
N VAL A 225 -13.23 4.61 -24.18
CA VAL A 225 -11.78 4.36 -24.19
C VAL A 225 -11.12 5.25 -25.23
N LEU A 226 -10.23 6.14 -24.78
CA LEU A 226 -9.43 7.01 -25.64
C LEU A 226 -8.19 6.29 -26.15
N TRP A 227 -7.51 5.56 -25.27
CA TRP A 227 -6.36 4.71 -25.56
C TRP A 227 -6.13 3.73 -24.41
N ASP A 228 -5.39 2.66 -24.66
CA ASP A 228 -4.90 1.73 -23.65
C ASP A 228 -3.41 1.41 -23.85
N TYR A 229 -2.76 1.02 -22.77
CA TYR A 229 -1.40 0.50 -22.75
C TYR A 229 -1.40 -0.87 -22.05
N THR A 230 -0.67 -1.83 -22.61
CA THR A 230 -0.49 -3.17 -22.01
C THR A 230 0.96 -3.32 -21.60
N GLY A 231 1.20 -3.47 -20.31
CA GLY A 231 2.50 -3.76 -19.72
C GLY A 231 2.82 -5.25 -19.72
N ILE A 232 3.83 -5.62 -18.94
CA ILE A 232 4.22 -7.02 -18.75
C ILE A 232 3.28 -7.68 -17.75
N ASN A 233 2.54 -8.69 -18.21
CA ASN A 233 1.64 -9.48 -17.36
C ASN A 233 2.43 -10.47 -16.49
N GLU A 234 2.04 -10.59 -15.22
CA GLU A 234 2.58 -11.56 -14.26
C GLU A 234 1.46 -12.25 -13.48
N ASP A 235 1.64 -13.55 -13.22
CA ASP A 235 0.63 -14.39 -12.56
C ASP A 235 0.60 -14.22 -11.02
N SER A 236 1.52 -13.42 -10.45
CA SER A 236 1.65 -13.22 -9.00
C SER A 236 1.69 -11.73 -8.66
N ALA A 237 0.65 -11.24 -7.98
CA ALA A 237 0.56 -9.88 -7.45
C ALA A 237 0.12 -9.93 -5.98
N LEU A 238 0.54 -8.93 -5.20
CA LEU A 238 -0.03 -8.67 -3.88
C LEU A 238 -1.50 -8.27 -4.02
N ILE A 239 -2.24 -8.35 -2.92
CA ILE A 239 -3.63 -7.93 -2.89
C ILE A 239 -3.69 -6.38 -2.96
N GLY A 240 -4.44 -5.88 -3.95
CA GLY A 240 -4.61 -4.46 -4.25
C GLY A 240 -4.02 -4.10 -5.61
N ALA A 241 -4.02 -2.82 -5.96
CA ALA A 241 -3.20 -2.27 -7.05
C ALA A 241 -2.92 -0.79 -6.80
N ALA A 242 -1.79 -0.30 -7.29
CA ALA A 242 -1.44 1.12 -7.21
C ALA A 242 -2.21 1.94 -8.24
N SER A 243 -2.79 3.07 -7.80
CA SER A 243 -3.29 4.10 -8.71
C SER A 243 -2.13 4.77 -9.43
N ALA A 244 -2.28 5.03 -10.73
CA ALA A 244 -1.25 5.68 -11.53
C ALA A 244 -1.05 7.14 -11.06
N ALA A 245 0.17 7.65 -11.10
CA ALA A 245 0.38 9.09 -10.91
C ALA A 245 0.24 9.82 -12.24
N ALA A 246 -0.28 11.04 -12.25
CA ALA A 246 -0.44 11.83 -13.46
C ALA A 246 -0.15 13.31 -13.23
N ASN A 247 0.33 13.97 -14.29
CA ASN A 247 0.32 15.41 -14.44
C ASN A 247 -0.21 15.78 -15.83
N ASN A 248 0.01 17.01 -16.29
CA ASN A 248 -0.49 17.44 -17.59
C ASN A 248 0.17 16.75 -18.79
N ASP A 249 1.40 16.27 -18.63
CA ASP A 249 2.23 15.77 -19.74
C ASP A 249 2.32 14.23 -19.75
N ILE A 250 2.43 13.61 -18.57
CA ILE A 250 2.58 12.15 -18.42
C ILE A 250 1.65 11.54 -17.38
N VAL A 251 1.35 10.26 -17.59
CA VAL A 251 0.79 9.35 -16.59
C VAL A 251 1.77 8.20 -16.38
N VAL A 252 1.99 7.85 -15.13
CA VAL A 252 2.94 6.83 -14.67
C VAL A 252 2.17 5.70 -13.99
N PRO A 253 1.71 4.69 -14.75
CA PRO A 253 1.31 3.42 -14.17
C PRO A 253 2.51 2.67 -13.61
N VAL A 254 2.22 1.85 -12.60
CA VAL A 254 3.12 0.82 -12.09
C VAL A 254 2.39 -0.51 -12.06
N PHE A 255 3.10 -1.59 -12.34
CA PHE A 255 2.52 -2.93 -12.47
C PHE A 255 3.18 -3.93 -11.53
N SER A 256 2.50 -5.06 -11.31
CA SER A 256 2.98 -6.14 -10.45
C SER A 256 4.29 -6.78 -10.93
N SER A 257 4.61 -6.64 -12.22
CA SER A 257 5.89 -7.01 -12.81
C SER A 257 7.07 -6.14 -12.39
N GLY A 258 6.82 -5.10 -11.59
CA GLY A 258 7.82 -4.11 -11.23
C GLY A 258 8.10 -3.10 -12.34
N GLU A 259 7.32 -3.11 -13.42
CA GLU A 259 7.40 -2.11 -14.48
C GLU A 259 6.90 -0.75 -13.97
N VAL A 260 7.69 0.29 -14.26
CA VAL A 260 7.34 1.71 -14.08
C VAL A 260 7.46 2.36 -15.44
N THR A 261 6.36 2.83 -16.00
CA THR A 261 6.36 3.37 -17.37
C THR A 261 5.73 4.75 -17.36
N ALA A 262 6.35 5.73 -18.01
CA ALA A 262 5.71 7.02 -18.27
C ALA A 262 5.10 7.02 -19.67
N LEU A 263 3.81 7.30 -19.73
CA LEU A 263 3.02 7.38 -20.95
C LEU A 263 2.58 8.82 -21.15
N ARG A 264 2.56 9.30 -22.39
CA ARG A 264 2.00 10.62 -22.70
C ARG A 264 0.49 10.61 -22.52
N VAL A 265 -0.02 11.59 -21.77
CA VAL A 265 -1.44 11.71 -21.40
C VAL A 265 -2.35 11.72 -22.63
N GLU A 266 -1.92 12.34 -23.72
CA GLU A 266 -2.76 12.56 -24.90
C GLU A 266 -3.08 11.27 -25.65
N ASN A 267 -2.14 10.34 -25.75
CA ASN A 267 -2.21 9.22 -26.70
C ASN A 267 -1.64 7.89 -26.19
N GLY A 268 -1.18 7.81 -24.95
CA GLY A 268 -0.65 6.57 -24.36
C GLY A 268 0.70 6.14 -24.92
N SER A 269 1.38 6.97 -25.72
CA SER A 269 2.72 6.63 -26.22
C SER A 269 3.76 6.65 -25.11
N VAL A 270 4.64 5.64 -25.10
CA VAL A 270 5.70 5.51 -24.10
C VAL A 270 6.71 6.65 -24.24
N ALA A 271 6.83 7.47 -23.19
CA ALA A 271 7.89 8.46 -23.06
C ALA A 271 9.20 7.79 -22.59
N TRP A 272 9.10 6.93 -21.58
CA TRP A 272 10.17 6.06 -21.09
C TRP A 272 9.59 4.90 -20.27
N SER A 273 10.39 3.87 -20.04
CA SER A 273 10.05 2.74 -19.17
C SER A 273 11.28 2.31 -18.37
N ASP A 274 11.04 1.85 -17.14
CA ASP A 274 12.03 1.33 -16.20
C ASP A 274 11.46 0.09 -15.47
N SER A 275 12.32 -0.68 -14.79
CA SER A 275 11.94 -1.87 -14.03
C SER A 275 12.58 -1.90 -12.64
N LEU A 276 11.73 -2.06 -11.62
CA LEU A 276 12.13 -2.24 -10.23
C LEU A 276 12.37 -3.70 -9.85
N ALA A 277 12.09 -4.63 -10.75
CA ALA A 277 12.31 -6.06 -10.52
C ALA A 277 13.75 -6.33 -10.03
N SER A 278 13.85 -7.13 -8.97
CA SER A 278 15.14 -7.50 -8.40
C SER A 278 15.84 -8.51 -9.31
N ILE A 279 17.04 -8.18 -9.76
CA ILE A 279 17.88 -9.09 -10.57
C ILE A 279 18.36 -10.29 -9.72
N ARG A 280 18.23 -10.23 -8.38
CA ARG A 280 18.81 -11.22 -7.44
C ARG A 280 17.81 -12.20 -6.81
N GLY A 281 16.51 -12.11 -7.14
CA GLY A 281 15.46 -12.91 -6.52
C GLY A 281 15.35 -14.35 -7.05
N PHE A 282 16.29 -15.23 -6.75
CA PHE A 282 16.09 -16.68 -6.96
C PHE A 282 15.32 -17.28 -5.76
N GLY A 283 13.99 -17.14 -5.78
CA GLY A 283 13.04 -17.84 -4.89
C GLY A 283 12.55 -17.06 -3.65
N GLY A 284 11.31 -17.31 -3.23
CA GLY A 284 10.68 -16.76 -2.01
C GLY A 284 9.86 -15.46 -2.23
N LEU A 285 9.39 -14.84 -1.13
CA LEU A 285 8.63 -13.58 -1.17
C LEU A 285 9.44 -12.41 -1.77
N SER A 286 10.77 -12.43 -1.66
CA SER A 286 11.67 -11.43 -2.26
C SER A 286 11.79 -11.50 -3.79
N ALA A 287 11.14 -12.48 -4.44
CA ALA A 287 11.00 -12.55 -5.89
C ALA A 287 9.76 -11.82 -6.42
N ILE A 288 8.89 -11.32 -5.53
CA ILE A 288 7.71 -10.54 -5.90
C ILE A 288 8.18 -9.12 -6.29
N SER A 289 8.02 -8.80 -7.57
CA SER A 289 8.42 -7.51 -8.17
C SER A 289 7.38 -6.40 -7.93
N ASP A 290 6.30 -6.72 -7.23
CA ASP A 290 5.09 -5.90 -7.17
C ASP A 290 5.31 -4.50 -6.61
N ILE A 291 4.64 -3.53 -7.22
CA ILE A 291 4.61 -2.13 -6.83
C ILE A 291 3.17 -1.82 -6.41
N LYS A 292 2.90 -1.97 -5.12
CA LYS A 292 1.63 -1.60 -4.51
C LYS A 292 1.57 -0.13 -4.09
N ALA A 293 2.74 0.45 -3.77
CA ALA A 293 2.85 1.86 -3.41
C ALA A 293 2.52 2.75 -4.60
N LEU A 294 1.86 3.88 -4.35
CA LEU A 294 1.57 4.84 -5.40
C LEU A 294 2.90 5.50 -5.86
N PRO A 295 3.18 5.60 -7.16
CA PRO A 295 4.30 6.40 -7.65
C PRO A 295 4.04 7.88 -7.30
N VAL A 296 5.08 8.66 -7.00
CA VAL A 296 4.93 10.07 -6.62
C VAL A 296 5.64 10.97 -7.63
N LEU A 297 4.94 12.01 -8.09
CA LEU A 297 5.45 13.02 -9.02
C LEU A 297 5.68 14.33 -8.27
N ASP A 298 6.94 14.73 -8.11
CA ASP A 298 7.27 16.00 -7.46
C ASP A 298 8.47 16.70 -8.13
N LYS A 299 8.23 17.92 -8.62
CA LYS A 299 9.25 18.81 -9.23
C LYS A 299 10.14 18.14 -10.30
N GLY A 300 9.54 17.38 -11.21
CA GLY A 300 10.28 16.74 -12.32
C GLY A 300 10.93 15.41 -11.95
N ILE A 301 10.57 14.84 -10.80
CA ILE A 301 11.07 13.54 -10.34
C ILE A 301 9.89 12.60 -10.14
N VAL A 302 10.03 11.37 -10.64
CA VAL A 302 9.16 10.24 -10.32
C VAL A 302 9.85 9.40 -9.25
N ILE A 303 9.18 9.19 -8.12
CA ILE A 303 9.63 8.30 -7.06
C ILE A 303 8.75 7.07 -7.03
N ALA A 304 9.37 5.89 -7.03
CA ALA A 304 8.65 4.62 -6.95
C ALA A 304 9.41 3.64 -6.04
N ILE A 305 8.66 2.84 -5.30
CA ILE A 305 9.18 1.80 -4.42
C ILE A 305 8.46 0.48 -4.71
N GLY A 306 9.23 -0.56 -5.01
CA GLY A 306 8.72 -1.91 -5.18
C GLY A 306 8.92 -2.75 -3.93
N PHE A 307 8.04 -3.72 -3.72
CA PHE A 307 8.11 -4.68 -2.63
C PHE A 307 9.42 -5.49 -2.67
N GLY A 308 9.90 -5.82 -3.88
CA GLY A 308 11.12 -6.59 -4.15
C GLY A 308 12.45 -5.93 -3.75
N GLY A 309 12.42 -4.90 -2.89
CA GLY A 309 13.62 -4.33 -2.28
C GLY A 309 14.27 -3.20 -3.07
N ARG A 310 13.52 -2.50 -3.94
CA ARG A 310 14.08 -1.41 -4.74
C ARG A 310 13.22 -0.16 -4.72
N MET A 311 13.85 0.95 -4.38
CA MET A 311 13.32 2.31 -4.51
C MET A 311 14.19 3.11 -5.49
N VAL A 312 13.55 3.95 -6.30
CA VAL A 312 14.23 4.79 -7.29
C VAL A 312 13.65 6.19 -7.30
N ALA A 313 14.49 7.15 -7.71
CA ALA A 313 14.03 8.40 -8.31
C ALA A 313 14.45 8.44 -9.77
N ILE A 314 13.53 8.85 -10.62
CA ILE A 314 13.69 8.91 -12.08
C ILE A 314 13.41 10.34 -12.51
N ASP A 315 14.26 10.90 -13.38
CA ASP A 315 13.99 12.17 -14.05
C ASP A 315 12.76 12.01 -14.94
N GLU A 316 11.72 12.77 -14.64
CA GLU A 316 10.38 12.64 -15.24
C GLU A 316 10.41 12.77 -16.78
N ARG A 317 11.32 13.58 -17.32
CA ARG A 317 11.38 13.88 -18.74
C ARG A 317 12.21 12.87 -19.53
N SER A 318 13.34 12.44 -18.98
CA SER A 318 14.32 11.58 -19.68
C SER A 318 14.19 10.11 -19.34
N GLY A 319 13.55 9.75 -18.23
CA GLY A 319 13.52 8.38 -17.72
C GLY A 319 14.86 7.92 -17.11
N ALA A 320 15.83 8.82 -16.96
CA ALA A 320 17.10 8.47 -16.34
C ALA A 320 16.95 8.35 -14.81
N ARG A 321 17.45 7.26 -14.23
CA ARG A 321 17.53 7.13 -12.77
C ARG A 321 18.45 8.21 -12.21
N ILE A 322 17.90 9.07 -11.36
CA ILE A 322 18.65 10.05 -10.57
C ILE A 322 19.41 9.31 -9.47
N TRP A 323 18.72 8.39 -8.78
CA TRP A 323 19.31 7.51 -7.79
C TRP A 323 18.51 6.20 -7.65
N SER A 324 19.13 5.21 -7.01
CA SER A 324 18.48 3.95 -6.63
C SER A 324 18.98 3.51 -5.25
N ARG A 325 18.10 2.89 -4.47
CA ARG A 325 18.38 2.32 -3.16
C ARG A 325 17.77 0.92 -3.03
N GLU A 326 18.45 0.05 -2.29
CA GLU A 326 18.00 -1.30 -1.95
C GLU A 326 17.02 -1.23 -0.76
N ILE A 327 15.91 -0.51 -0.95
CA ILE A 327 14.84 -0.32 0.04
C ILE A 327 13.55 -0.81 -0.60
N GLY A 328 12.90 -1.78 0.02
CA GLY A 328 11.57 -2.26 -0.37
C GLY A 328 10.50 -1.78 0.58
N GLY A 329 9.27 -1.67 0.10
CA GLY A 329 8.12 -1.24 0.88
C GLY A 329 6.84 -1.39 0.07
N VAL A 330 5.70 -1.36 0.76
CA VAL A 330 4.36 -1.40 0.15
C VAL A 330 3.60 -0.08 0.30
N GLU A 331 4.01 0.75 1.24
CA GLU A 331 3.38 2.03 1.52
C GLU A 331 3.90 3.13 0.59
N THR A 332 3.04 4.10 0.31
CA THR A 332 3.38 5.23 -0.56
C THR A 332 4.42 6.13 0.10
N PRO A 333 5.57 6.42 -0.55
CA PRO A 333 6.56 7.35 -0.02
C PRO A 333 5.97 8.76 0.14
N TRP A 334 6.17 9.39 1.29
CA TRP A 334 5.68 10.75 1.50
C TRP A 334 6.76 11.78 1.13
N VAL A 335 6.49 12.59 0.10
CA VAL A 335 7.43 13.62 -0.38
C VAL A 335 7.11 14.98 0.24
N ALA A 336 8.09 15.57 0.90
CA ALA A 336 7.98 16.92 1.45
C ALA A 336 9.30 17.70 1.34
N GLY A 337 9.24 18.88 0.71
CA GLY A 337 10.40 19.75 0.56
C GLY A 337 11.46 19.13 -0.34
N ASN A 338 12.61 18.80 0.25
CA ASN A 338 13.73 18.08 -0.37
C ASN A 338 13.90 16.66 0.17
N HIS A 339 12.88 16.11 0.85
CA HIS A 339 12.96 14.80 1.50
C HIS A 339 11.82 13.87 1.09
N VAL A 340 12.07 12.58 1.28
CA VAL A 340 11.14 11.48 1.11
C VAL A 340 11.15 10.67 2.38
N PHE A 341 9.97 10.39 2.94
CA PHE A 341 9.79 9.54 4.10
C PHE A 341 9.15 8.23 3.68
N VAL A 342 9.67 7.11 4.15
CA VAL A 342 9.22 5.78 3.71
C VAL A 342 9.22 4.79 4.86
N ILE A 343 8.22 3.92 4.88
CA ILE A 343 8.19 2.72 5.72
C ILE A 343 8.72 1.55 4.87
N SER A 344 9.82 0.94 5.30
CA SER A 344 10.39 -0.21 4.61
C SER A 344 9.71 -1.52 5.02
N SER A 345 9.86 -2.55 4.19
CA SER A 345 9.43 -3.93 4.49
C SER A 345 10.15 -4.55 5.70
N GLU A 346 11.19 -3.90 6.22
CA GLU A 346 11.93 -4.32 7.42
C GLU A 346 11.42 -3.62 8.70
N ASN A 347 10.27 -2.94 8.64
CA ASN A 347 9.71 -2.12 9.71
C ASN A 347 10.66 -0.98 10.14
N GLN A 348 11.19 -0.25 9.16
CA GLN A 348 11.99 0.96 9.43
C GLN A 348 11.29 2.18 8.83
N LEU A 349 11.25 3.28 9.59
CA LEU A 349 10.94 4.60 9.05
C LEU A 349 12.26 5.24 8.61
N ILE A 350 12.32 5.67 7.35
CA ILE A 350 13.56 6.19 6.75
C ILE A 350 13.28 7.56 6.14
N ALA A 351 14.16 8.53 6.40
CA ALA A 351 14.19 9.79 5.67
C ALA A 351 15.35 9.82 4.68
N LEU A 352 15.05 10.17 3.43
CA LEU A 352 16.02 10.27 2.35
C LEU A 352 15.94 11.63 1.67
N GLY A 353 17.06 12.11 1.14
CA GLY A 353 17.06 13.26 0.23
C GLY A 353 16.35 12.91 -1.08
N ARG A 354 15.32 13.67 -1.45
CA ARG A 354 14.53 13.46 -2.67
C ARG A 354 15.37 13.49 -3.94
N ASP A 355 16.34 14.40 -4.01
CA ASP A 355 17.15 14.61 -5.20
C ASP A 355 18.44 13.76 -5.22
N THR A 356 18.84 13.19 -4.09
CA THR A 356 20.14 12.50 -3.92
C THR A 356 20.02 11.02 -3.56
N GLY A 357 18.87 10.61 -3.01
CA GLY A 357 18.65 9.29 -2.43
C GLY A 357 19.43 9.06 -1.14
N ALA A 358 20.06 10.09 -0.60
CA ALA A 358 20.96 9.96 0.52
C ALA A 358 20.17 9.80 1.83
N ILE A 359 20.50 8.79 2.63
CA ILE A 359 19.76 8.46 3.86
C ILE A 359 20.19 9.40 4.97
N ARG A 360 19.25 10.17 5.51
CA ARG A 360 19.48 11.11 6.62
C ARG A 360 19.43 10.41 7.96
N TRP A 361 18.38 9.62 8.18
CA TRP A 361 18.20 8.85 9.41
C TRP A 361 17.34 7.62 9.13
N ILE A 362 17.46 6.65 10.03
CA ILE A 362 16.70 5.40 10.03
C ILE A 362 16.20 5.19 11.46
N LYS A 363 14.91 4.90 11.59
CA LYS A 363 14.25 4.60 12.84
C LYS A 363 13.62 3.22 12.78
N GLU A 364 14.10 2.31 13.62
CA GLU A 364 13.46 1.01 13.83
C GLU A 364 12.06 1.20 14.43
N LEU A 365 11.07 0.57 13.81
CA LEU A 365 9.68 0.57 14.23
C LEU A 365 9.35 -0.75 14.94
N PRO A 366 8.37 -0.76 15.86
CA PRO A 366 7.89 -1.99 16.46
C PRO A 366 7.37 -2.96 15.38
N ARG A 367 7.73 -4.24 15.51
CA ARG A 367 7.26 -5.33 14.65
C ARG A 367 6.05 -6.04 15.23
N TYR A 368 5.93 -6.03 16.56
CA TYR A 368 4.89 -6.76 17.28
C TYR A 368 4.32 -5.88 18.39
N GLU A 369 3.03 -6.05 18.63
CA GLU A 369 2.33 -5.59 19.83
C GLU A 369 1.60 -6.79 20.42
N ASP A 370 1.79 -7.08 21.71
CA ASP A 370 1.18 -8.24 22.39
C ASP A 370 1.30 -9.57 21.62
N GLU A 371 2.50 -9.85 21.09
CA GLU A 371 2.83 -11.04 20.27
C GLU A 371 2.16 -11.12 18.89
N GLU A 372 1.35 -10.12 18.52
CA GLU A 372 0.70 -10.03 17.21
C GLU A 372 1.46 -9.08 16.27
N LEU A 373 1.44 -9.37 14.96
CA LEU A 373 2.14 -8.57 13.96
C LEU A 373 1.52 -7.17 13.85
N LEU A 374 2.37 -6.15 13.94
CA LEU A 374 1.98 -4.76 13.76
C LEU A 374 2.17 -4.36 12.29
N ILE A 375 1.07 -4.08 11.61
CA ILE A 375 1.06 -3.52 10.25
C ILE A 375 0.89 -2.02 10.37
N LEU A 376 1.77 -1.26 9.71
CA LEU A 376 1.79 0.20 9.77
C LEU A 376 1.41 0.79 8.42
N SER A 377 0.49 1.75 8.46
CA SER A 377 0.02 2.56 7.35
C SER A 377 0.60 3.97 7.45
N GLY A 378 0.96 4.57 6.31
CA GLY A 378 1.60 5.89 6.23
C GLY A 378 2.98 5.85 5.56
N PRO A 379 3.86 6.85 5.73
CA PRO A 379 3.76 7.98 6.65
C PRO A 379 2.89 9.10 6.12
N ILE A 380 2.27 9.86 7.03
CA ILE A 380 1.59 11.13 6.73
C ILE A 380 2.38 12.26 7.37
N PHE A 381 2.69 13.32 6.62
CA PHE A 381 3.31 14.52 7.17
C PHE A 381 2.27 15.63 7.34
N ALA A 382 1.86 15.85 8.59
CA ALA A 382 0.87 16.84 8.94
C ALA A 382 1.16 17.48 10.30
N GLY A 383 0.81 18.75 10.49
CA GLY A 383 1.03 19.44 11.77
C GLY A 383 2.50 19.45 12.20
N GLY A 384 3.44 19.44 11.23
CA GLY A 384 4.88 19.42 11.49
C GLY A 384 5.47 18.10 11.98
N ARG A 385 4.71 16.99 11.97
CA ARG A 385 5.16 15.66 12.42
C ARG A 385 4.80 14.55 11.45
N LEU A 386 5.60 13.49 11.42
CA LEU A 386 5.28 12.26 10.69
C LEU A 386 4.37 11.39 11.55
N MET A 387 3.27 10.90 10.97
CA MET A 387 2.30 10.05 11.66
C MET A 387 2.22 8.69 10.96
N LEU A 388 2.30 7.63 11.76
CA LEU A 388 2.08 6.24 11.35
C LEU A 388 0.91 5.65 12.13
N PHE A 389 0.08 4.85 11.47
CA PHE A 389 -1.13 4.27 12.06
C PHE A 389 -1.05 2.76 11.97
N SER A 390 -1.52 2.04 12.99
CA SER A 390 -1.46 0.58 13.00
C SER A 390 -2.81 -0.09 12.88
N ASN A 391 -2.79 -1.36 12.49
CA ASN A 391 -3.90 -2.30 12.60
C ASN A 391 -4.28 -2.68 14.05
N LYS A 392 -3.78 -1.95 15.05
CA LYS A 392 -4.01 -2.19 16.48
C LYS A 392 -4.41 -0.92 17.24
N GLY A 393 -4.85 0.12 16.55
CA GLY A 393 -5.21 1.40 17.20
C GLY A 393 -4.03 2.33 17.46
N LEU A 394 -2.80 1.84 17.46
CA LEU A 394 -1.63 2.63 17.82
C LEU A 394 -1.28 3.65 16.73
N VAL A 395 -1.03 4.87 17.18
CA VAL A 395 -0.51 5.96 16.37
C VAL A 395 0.84 6.40 16.89
N PHE A 396 1.82 6.44 16.00
CA PHE A 396 3.19 6.86 16.30
C PHE A 396 3.48 8.17 15.61
N GLU A 397 4.00 9.14 16.36
CA GLU A 397 4.38 10.45 15.86
C GLU A 397 5.89 10.63 15.95
N PHE A 398 6.50 11.08 14.87
CA PHE A 398 7.95 11.25 14.78
C PHE A 398 8.32 12.66 14.33
N ASP A 399 9.45 13.13 14.83
CA ASP A 399 10.12 14.32 14.34
C ASP A 399 10.67 14.02 12.93
N PRO A 400 10.30 14.80 11.90
CA PRO A 400 10.76 14.55 10.54
C PRO A 400 12.26 14.79 10.34
N GLU A 401 12.89 15.62 11.18
CA GLU A 401 14.29 16.03 11.06
C GLU A 401 15.24 15.02 11.69
N THR A 402 14.85 14.46 12.84
CA THR A 402 15.70 13.56 13.63
C THR A 402 15.25 12.09 13.58
N GLY A 403 13.98 11.83 13.25
CA GLY A 403 13.37 10.51 13.36
C GLY A 403 13.08 10.08 14.81
N GLU A 404 13.22 10.99 15.78
CA GLU A 404 12.87 10.71 17.17
C GLU A 404 11.36 10.59 17.34
N MET A 405 10.93 9.63 18.16
CA MET A 405 9.51 9.47 18.48
C MET A 405 9.09 10.61 19.40
N LEU A 406 8.14 11.42 18.95
CA LEU A 406 7.56 12.52 19.71
C LEU A 406 6.52 11.99 20.70
N ARG A 407 5.65 11.08 20.23
CA ARG A 407 4.52 10.57 20.99
C ARG A 407 4.02 9.24 20.41
N GLN A 408 3.42 8.43 21.28
CA GLN A 408 2.59 7.28 20.94
C GLN A 408 1.25 7.44 21.64
N TRP A 409 0.15 7.15 20.94
CA TRP A 409 -1.20 7.19 21.49
C TRP A 409 -2.10 6.15 20.82
N ASP A 410 -3.27 5.89 21.42
CA ASP A 410 -4.25 4.93 20.91
C ASP A 410 -5.45 5.68 20.32
N SER A 411 -5.71 5.44 19.04
CA SER A 411 -6.85 5.99 18.31
C SER A 411 -8.15 5.23 18.54
N GLY A 412 -8.05 3.98 19.01
CA GLY A 412 -9.15 3.04 19.13
C GLY A 412 -9.64 2.46 17.80
N HIS A 413 -8.88 2.62 16.71
CA HIS A 413 -9.26 2.21 15.36
C HIS A 413 -8.19 1.35 14.68
N GLU A 414 -8.58 0.25 14.06
CA GLU A 414 -7.66 -0.61 13.32
C GLU A 414 -7.46 -0.03 11.90
N VAL A 415 -6.32 0.63 11.68
CA VAL A 415 -6.10 1.42 10.45
C VAL A 415 -5.12 0.72 9.52
N LEU A 416 -5.66 0.10 8.46
CA LEU A 416 -4.88 -0.44 7.32
C LEU A 416 -4.87 0.45 6.08
N ILE A 417 -5.86 1.34 5.94
CA ILE A 417 -5.89 2.32 4.85
C ILE A 417 -5.21 3.57 5.35
N SER A 418 -4.20 4.04 4.61
CA SER A 418 -3.54 5.32 4.89
C SER A 418 -4.58 6.43 5.11
N PRO A 419 -4.58 7.12 6.27
CA PRO A 419 -5.54 8.18 6.56
C PRO A 419 -5.48 9.37 5.59
N ILE A 420 -6.53 10.19 5.63
CA ILE A 420 -6.58 11.43 4.84
C ILE A 420 -6.56 12.65 5.77
N VAL A 421 -5.92 13.72 5.31
CA VAL A 421 -5.85 15.00 6.05
C VAL A 421 -6.30 16.14 5.14
N ALA A 422 -7.39 16.78 5.53
CA ALA A 422 -7.97 17.91 4.81
C ALA A 422 -8.74 18.84 5.77
N GLY A 423 -8.83 20.12 5.44
CA GLY A 423 -9.50 21.14 6.26
C GLY A 423 -8.88 21.34 7.65
N GLY A 424 -7.65 20.87 7.88
CA GLY A 424 -7.04 20.85 9.22
C GLY A 424 -7.53 19.71 10.12
N ARG A 425 -8.20 18.71 9.56
CA ARG A 425 -8.74 17.53 10.26
C ARG A 425 -8.09 16.26 9.73
N LEU A 426 -8.02 15.25 10.58
CA LEU A 426 -7.57 13.90 10.26
C LEU A 426 -8.78 12.96 10.17
N TYR A 427 -8.84 12.13 9.14
CA TYR A 427 -9.92 11.16 8.96
C TYR A 427 -9.35 9.76 8.90
N LEU A 428 -9.84 8.90 9.79
CA LEU A 428 -9.46 7.48 9.89
C LEU A 428 -10.61 6.63 9.37
N LEU A 429 -10.29 5.66 8.52
CA LEU A 429 -11.21 4.61 8.13
C LEU A 429 -10.72 3.29 8.73
N ASP A 430 -11.48 2.79 9.68
CA ASP A 430 -11.24 1.55 10.39
C ASP A 430 -11.56 0.33 9.50
N GLU A 431 -10.89 -0.79 9.75
CA GLU A 431 -11.18 -2.07 9.10
C GLU A 431 -12.63 -2.51 9.29
N ASP A 432 -13.30 -2.14 10.39
CA ASP A 432 -14.69 -2.52 10.64
C ASP A 432 -15.73 -1.71 9.83
N GLY A 433 -15.29 -0.67 9.11
CA GLY A 433 -16.19 0.25 8.39
C GLY A 433 -16.57 1.50 9.19
N THR A 434 -15.88 1.79 10.29
CA THR A 434 -16.05 3.05 11.02
C THR A 434 -15.18 4.15 10.42
N LEU A 435 -15.82 5.22 9.93
CA LEU A 435 -15.17 6.46 9.54
C LEU A 435 -15.18 7.45 10.71
N SER A 436 -14.00 7.88 11.17
CA SER A 436 -13.85 8.82 12.28
C SER A 436 -13.11 10.09 11.85
N ALA A 437 -13.58 11.25 12.30
CA ALA A 437 -12.89 12.52 12.09
C ALA A 437 -12.31 13.05 13.40
N TYR A 438 -11.13 13.67 13.30
CA TYR A 438 -10.33 14.18 14.41
C TYR A 438 -9.92 15.64 14.16
N GLN A 439 -9.88 16.45 15.21
CA GLN A 439 -9.45 17.86 15.15
C GLN A 439 -8.60 18.26 16.35
#